data_AF-A0A6M1SLX0-F1
#
_entry.id   AF-A0A6M1SLX0-F1
#
_cell.length_a   1.000
_cell.length_b   1.000
_cell.length_c   1.000
_cell.angle_alpha   90.00
_cell.angle_beta   90.00
_cell.angle_gamma   90.00
#
_symmetry.space_group_name_H-M   'P 1'
#
loop_
_entity.id
_entity.type
_entity.pdbx_description
1 polymer ?
#
loop_
_entity_poly.entity_id
_entity_poly.type
_entity_poly.pdbx_seq_one_letter_code
_entity_poly.pdbx_strand_id
1 'polypeptide(L)' 'GRFSLTRRFQLIRPADGKTLLKARTRFACVALSSGRPKRLPEEYQRIYGAAVVTE' A
#
# COMPACT_ATOMS: atom_id res chain seq x y z
N GLY A 1 -6.23 7.92 0.75
CA GLY A 1 -6.12 9.35 1.15
C GLY A 1 -5.24 10.09 0.16
N ARG A 2 -5.20 11.43 0.17
CA ARG A 2 -4.45 12.22 -0.86
C ARG A 2 -2.93 12.00 -0.83
N PHE A 3 -2.37 11.57 0.30
CA PHE A 3 -0.94 11.36 0.51
C PHE A 3 -0.62 10.01 1.15
N SER A 4 -1.60 9.11 1.30
CA SER A 4 -1.41 7.84 2.00
C SER A 4 -2.21 6.71 1.38
N LEU A 5 -1.65 5.51 1.45
CA LEU A 5 -2.29 4.27 1.01
C LEU A 5 -2.08 3.16 2.04
N THR A 6 -2.99 2.19 2.07
CA THR A 6 -2.90 1.00 2.91
C THR A 6 -2.85 -0.22 2.01
N ARG A 7 -1.91 -1.12 2.29
CA ARG A 7 -1.81 -2.42 1.61
C ARG A 7 -2.01 -3.55 2.61
N ARG A 8 -2.71 -4.58 2.17
CA ARG A 8 -2.89 -5.85 2.88
C ARG A 8 -2.09 -6.92 2.16
N PHE A 9 -1.38 -7.74 2.93
CA PHE A 9 -0.58 -8.83 2.39
C PHE A 9 -0.90 -10.12 3.12
N GLN A 10 -0.76 -11.22 2.40
CA GLN A 10 -0.72 -12.56 2.98
C GLN A 10 0.60 -13.20 2.57
N LEU A 11 1.31 -13.78 3.54
CA LEU A 11 2.40 -14.70 3.24
C LEU A 11 1.81 -16.09 3.16
N ILE A 12 1.84 -16.70 1.98
CA ILE A 12 1.31 -18.04 1.73
C ILE A 12 2.47 -19.00 1.53
N ARG A 13 2.46 -20.13 2.21
CA ARG A 13 3.39 -21.24 1.95
C ARG A 13 2.92 -21.99 0.69
N PRO A 14 3.75 -22.11 -0.37
CA PRO A 14 3.30 -22.74 -1.61
C PRO A 14 2.95 -24.23 -1.47
N ALA A 15 3.62 -24.96 -0.58
CA ALA A 15 3.48 -26.42 -0.47
C ALA A 15 2.08 -26.89 -0.04
N ASP A 16 1.38 -26.10 0.78
CA ASP A 16 0.09 -26.48 1.36
C ASP A 16 -0.94 -25.34 1.35
N GLY A 17 -0.62 -24.22 0.71
CA GLY A 17 -1.48 -23.03 0.66
C GLY A 17 -1.72 -22.37 2.02
N LYS A 18 -1.03 -22.77 3.08
CA LYS A 18 -1.28 -22.24 4.42
C LYS A 18 -0.89 -20.76 4.48
N THR A 19 -1.81 -19.93 4.95
CA THR A 19 -1.48 -18.53 5.30
C THR A 19 -0.62 -18.53 6.56
N LEU A 20 0.64 -18.11 6.43
CA LEU A 20 1.59 -17.98 7.52
C LEU A 20 1.49 -16.63 8.23
N LEU A 21 1.14 -15.58 7.49
CA LEU A 21 1.06 -14.20 7.99
C LEU A 21 -0.07 -13.45 7.29
N LYS A 22 -0.76 -12.58 8.03
CA LYS A 22 -1.56 -11.48 7.49
C LYS A 22 -0.93 -10.18 7.95
N ALA A 23 -0.67 -9.25 7.03
CA ALA A 23 -0.05 -7.97 7.35
C ALA A 23 -0.87 -6.80 6.82
N ARG A 24 -0.82 -5.67 7.54
CA ARG A 24 -1.39 -4.38 7.15
C ARG A 24 -0.28 -3.34 7.21
N THR A 25 0.01 -2.69 6.08
CA THR A 25 1.02 -1.63 6.01
C THR A 25 0.37 -0.34 5.57
N ARG A 26 0.62 0.75 6.31
CA ARG A 26 0.21 2.10 5.94
C ARG A 26 1.43 2.87 5.46
N PHE A 27 1.35 3.38 4.24
CA PHE A 27 2.39 4.22 3.64
C PHE A 27 1.93 5.68 3.60
N ALA A 28 2.88 6.60 3.71
CA ALA A 28 2.70 8.02 3.47
C ALA A 28 3.70 8.49 2.41
N CYS A 29 3.24 9.33 1.49
CA CYS A 29 4.08 10.01 0.52
C CYS A 29 4.61 11.30 1.12
N VAL A 30 5.93 11.46 1.09
CA VAL A 30 6.64 12.63 1.64
C VAL A 30 7.61 13.18 0.61
N ALA A 31 7.84 14.49 0.63
CA ALA A 31 8.89 15.11 -0.15
C ALA A 31 10.25 14.79 0.49
N LEU A 32 11.17 14.14 -0.23
CA LEU A 32 12.48 13.77 0.32
C LEU A 32 13.29 14.98 0.82
N SER A 33 13.13 16.14 0.18
CA SER A 33 13.84 17.38 0.55
C SER A 33 13.40 17.98 1.89
N SER A 34 12.19 17.68 2.37
CA SER A 34 11.62 18.34 3.56
C SER A 34 10.95 17.40 4.56
N GLY A 35 10.78 16.12 4.22
CA GLY A 35 10.00 15.15 4.99
C GLY A 35 8.50 15.46 5.07
N ARG A 36 8.03 16.57 4.46
CA ARG A 36 6.63 16.99 4.57
C ARG A 36 5.72 16.12 3.70
N PRO A 37 4.45 15.89 4.10
CA PRO A 37 3.48 15.18 3.28
C PRO A 37 3.36 15.78 1.88
N LYS A 38 3.39 14.92 0.88
CA LYS A 38 3.21 15.29 -0.53
C LYS A 38 2.08 14.45 -1.12
N ARG A 39 1.37 15.01 -2.10
CA ARG A 39 0.38 14.25 -2.87
C ARG A 39 1.04 13.01 -3.48
N LEU A 40 0.31 11.91 -3.51
CA LEU A 40 0.75 10.73 -4.23
C LEU A 40 1.01 11.08 -5.71
N PRO A 41 2.13 10.62 -6.30
CA PRO A 41 2.36 10.78 -7.73
C PRO A 41 1.19 10.24 -8.56
N GLU A 42 0.94 10.84 -9.72
CA GLU A 42 -0.16 10.43 -10.61
C GLU A 42 -0.04 8.96 -11.01
N GLU A 43 1.17 8.47 -11.26
CA GLU A 43 1.41 7.08 -11.57
C GLU A 43 0.98 6.13 -10.42
N TYR A 44 1.21 6.52 -9.17
CA TYR A 44 0.74 5.77 -8.01
C TYR A 44 -0.78 5.76 -7.93
N GLN A 45 -1.42 6.91 -8.18
CA GLN A 45 -2.88 7.00 -8.19
C GLN A 45 -3.48 6.14 -9.31
N ARG A 46 -2.88 6.15 -10.50
CA ARG A 46 -3.30 5.35 -11.65
C ARG A 46 -3.18 3.85 -11.37
N ILE A 47 -2.04 3.39 -10.87
CA ILE A 47 -1.77 1.96 -10.65
C ILE A 47 -2.58 1.43 -9.46
N TYR A 48 -2.49 2.10 -8.30
CA TYR A 48 -3.13 1.59 -7.08
C TYR A 48 -4.61 1.95 -6.98
N GLY A 49 -5.07 3.01 -7.67
CA GLY A 49 -6.47 3.43 -7.65
C GLY A 49 -7.42 2.34 -8.15
N ALA A 50 -7.04 1.63 -9.21
CA ALA A 50 -7.81 0.51 -9.74
C ALA A 50 -7.84 -0.73 -8.83
N ALA A 51 -6.91 -0.82 -7.87
CA ALA A 51 -6.78 -1.96 -6.94
C ALA A 51 -7.37 -1.65 -5.55
N VAL A 52 -8.03 -0.51 -5.36
CA VAL A 52 -8.66 -0.15 -4.08
C VAL A 52 -9.87 -1.04 -3.83
N VAL A 53 -9.95 -1.61 -2.64
CA VAL A 53 -11.10 -2.36 -2.15
C VAL A 53 -11.67 -1.69 -0.91
N THR A 54 -12.99 -1.83 -0.69
CA THR A 54 -13.61 -1.45 0.58
C THR A 54 -13.08 -2.33 1.71
N GLU A 55 -12.88 -1.72 2.87
CA GLU A 55 -12.42 -2.43 4.08
C GLU A 55 -13.54 -3.21 4.76
#